data_AF-A0A1C7W0U0-F1
#
_entry.id   AF-A0A1C7W0U0-F1
#
_cell.length_a   1.000
_cell.length_b   1.000
_cell.length_c   1.000
_cell.angle_alpha   90.00
_cell.angle_beta   90.00
_cell.angle_gamma   90.00
#
_symmetry.space_group_name_H-M   'P 1'
#
loop_
_entity.id
_entity.type
_entity.pdbx_description
1 polymer ?
#
loop_
_entity_poly.entity_id
_entity_poly.type
_entity_poly.pdbx_seq_one_letter_code
_entity_poly.pdbx_strand_id
1 'polypeptide(L)'
;MMLEPIEKEIALPDGGSKTYILSKFPAIAGREIVTQYPTSGAPKVGDYKTNEALMLKLMAFVAVPTEAGQLQLTTKELVNNHVPDFETLLKLEWAMMEYNCSFFRNGAALGFLTGLTGKLKQSITQTLTDLLQRSSGKDAPASANSEKTTP
;
A
#
# COMPACT_ATOMS: atom_id res chain seq x y z
N MET A 1 -18.65 16.07 2.03
CA MET A 1 -19.67 15.66 3.03
C MET A 1 -19.44 14.19 3.32
N MET A 2 -19.31 13.82 4.59
CA MET A 2 -19.09 12.43 5.00
C MET A 2 -20.43 11.71 5.07
N LEU A 3 -20.55 10.57 4.39
CA LEU A 3 -21.77 9.75 4.38
C LEU A 3 -21.65 8.68 5.47
N GLU A 4 -22.64 8.62 6.36
CA GLU A 4 -22.69 7.63 7.46
C GLU A 4 -21.34 7.47 8.19
N PRO A 5 -20.79 8.54 8.81
CA PRO A 5 -19.49 8.45 9.45
C PRO A 5 -19.52 7.49 10.64
N ILE A 6 -18.50 6.63 10.75
CA ILE A 6 -18.28 5.76 11.91
C ILE A 6 -16.90 6.00 12.49
N GLU A 7 -16.78 5.92 13.81
CA GLU A 7 -15.49 5.94 14.47
C GLU A 7 -14.87 4.55 14.43
N LYS A 8 -13.57 4.51 14.14
CA LYS A 8 -12.77 3.30 14.11
C LYS A 8 -11.43 3.57 14.78
N GLU A 9 -11.16 2.77 15.78
CA GLU A 9 -9.88 2.74 16.46
C GLU A 9 -8.92 1.81 15.70
N ILE A 10 -7.74 2.34 15.36
CA ILE A 10 -6.67 1.61 14.68
C ILE A 10 -5.48 1.50 15.63
N ALA A 11 -5.05 0.26 15.88
CA ALA A 11 -3.88 -0.02 16.71
C ALA A 11 -2.59 0.36 15.97
N LEU A 12 -1.75 1.12 16.65
CA LEU A 12 -0.45 1.59 16.19
C LEU A 12 0.65 0.56 16.55
N PRO A 13 1.77 0.54 15.82
CA PRO A 13 2.86 -0.41 16.06
C PRO A 13 3.55 -0.26 17.44
N ASP A 14 3.47 0.92 18.05
CA ASP A 14 4.06 1.23 19.35
C ASP A 14 3.20 0.80 20.55
N GLY A 15 2.06 0.14 20.30
CA GLY A 15 1.13 -0.33 21.33
C GLY A 15 0.04 0.69 21.70
N GLY A 16 0.02 1.86 21.07
CA GLY A 16 -1.07 2.82 21.17
C GLY A 16 -2.22 2.52 20.21
N SER A 17 -3.26 3.34 20.27
CA SER A 17 -4.35 3.35 19.30
C SER A 17 -4.73 4.77 18.92
N LYS A 18 -5.22 4.92 17.69
CA LYS A 18 -5.69 6.21 17.19
C LYS A 18 -7.06 6.07 16.56
N THR A 19 -7.96 6.99 16.90
CA THR A 19 -9.31 7.05 16.36
C THR A 19 -9.33 7.77 15.02
N TYR A 20 -9.96 7.14 14.04
CA TYR A 20 -10.25 7.68 12.73
C TYR A 20 -11.75 7.61 12.48
N ILE A 21 -12.26 8.52 11.65
CA ILE A 21 -13.65 8.57 11.25
C ILE A 21 -13.70 8.10 9.80
N LEU A 22 -14.32 6.95 9.56
CA LEU A 22 -14.50 6.36 8.24
C LEU A 22 -15.87 6.79 7.69
N SER A 23 -15.97 7.03 6.38
CA SER A 23 -17.26 7.32 5.74
C SER A 23 -17.52 6.46 4.51
N LYS A 24 -18.79 6.36 4.14
CA LYS A 24 -19.20 5.66 2.93
C LYS A 24 -18.80 6.42 1.66
N PHE A 25 -18.43 5.68 0.64
CA PHE A 25 -18.14 6.21 -0.69
C PHE A 25 -19.43 6.59 -1.41
N PRO A 26 -19.47 7.77 -2.06
CA PRO A 26 -20.45 8.05 -3.10
C PRO A 26 -20.35 7.02 -4.23
N ALA A 27 -21.48 6.64 -4.84
CA ALA A 27 -21.55 5.52 -5.79
C ALA A 27 -20.48 5.52 -6.90
N ILE A 28 -20.21 6.68 -7.51
CA ILE A 28 -19.22 6.81 -8.59
C ILE A 28 -17.79 6.67 -8.07
N ALA A 29 -17.46 7.34 -6.96
CA ALA A 29 -16.15 7.24 -6.33
C ALA A 29 -15.88 5.82 -5.83
N GLY A 30 -16.88 5.18 -5.21
CA GLY A 30 -16.82 3.81 -4.72
C GLY A 30 -16.54 2.81 -5.84
N ARG A 31 -17.23 2.93 -6.99
CA ARG A 31 -16.98 2.05 -8.15
C ARG A 31 -15.53 2.10 -8.61
N GLU A 32 -14.95 3.28 -8.71
CA GLU A 32 -13.57 3.47 -9.14
C GLU A 32 -12.57 2.91 -8.12
N ILE A 33 -12.72 3.29 -6.85
CA ILE A 33 -11.84 2.85 -5.76
C ILE A 33 -11.89 1.34 -5.59
N VAL A 34 -13.08 0.75 -5.46
CA VAL A 34 -13.25 -0.68 -5.13
C VAL A 34 -12.77 -1.59 -6.26
N THR A 35 -12.91 -1.18 -7.52
CA THR A 35 -12.51 -2.01 -8.67
C THR A 35 -11.02 -1.90 -9.02
N GLN A 36 -10.41 -0.73 -8.81
CA GLN A 36 -9.04 -0.45 -9.25
C GLN A 36 -8.02 -0.52 -8.11
N TYR A 37 -8.41 -0.16 -6.89
CA TYR A 37 -7.45 -0.07 -5.78
C TYR A 37 -6.83 -1.42 -5.41
N PRO A 38 -7.60 -2.52 -5.26
CA PRO A 38 -6.99 -3.83 -4.98
C PRO A 38 -6.06 -4.28 -6.12
N THR A 39 -6.46 -4.07 -7.37
CA THR A 39 -5.71 -4.58 -8.54
C THR A 39 -4.45 -3.76 -8.86
N SER A 40 -4.42 -2.49 -8.45
CA SER A 40 -3.28 -1.57 -8.59
C SER A 40 -2.29 -1.66 -7.41
N GLY A 41 -2.70 -2.18 -6.25
CA GLY A 41 -1.81 -2.38 -5.10
C GLY A 41 -0.80 -3.54 -5.26
N ALA A 42 -0.92 -4.34 -6.32
CA ALA A 42 0.10 -5.33 -6.68
C ALA A 42 1.35 -4.60 -7.22
N PRO A 43 2.58 -4.94 -6.76
CA PRO A 43 3.80 -4.30 -7.23
C PRO A 43 3.98 -4.58 -8.73
N LYS A 44 3.52 -3.63 -9.56
CA LYS A 44 3.71 -3.60 -11.01
C LYS A 44 4.59 -2.41 -11.31
N VAL A 45 5.71 -2.66 -11.99
CA VAL A 45 6.62 -1.61 -12.44
C VAL A 45 5.86 -0.68 -13.38
N GLY A 46 5.65 0.58 -12.97
CA GLY A 46 5.04 1.64 -13.80
C GLY A 46 3.67 2.16 -13.35
N ASP A 47 2.94 1.45 -12.48
CA ASP A 47 1.55 1.81 -12.12
C ASP A 47 1.40 2.47 -10.73
N TYR A 48 2.53 2.78 -10.08
CA TYR A 48 2.57 3.32 -8.73
C TYR A 48 1.85 4.67 -8.60
N LYS A 49 1.98 5.56 -9.60
CA LYS A 49 1.31 6.87 -9.58
C LYS A 49 -0.21 6.73 -9.60
N THR A 50 -0.74 5.74 -10.34
CA THR A 50 -2.17 5.43 -10.38
C THR A 50 -2.64 4.92 -9.03
N ASN A 51 -1.87 4.03 -8.41
CA ASN A 51 -2.18 3.50 -7.09
C ASN A 51 -2.13 4.58 -6.00
N GLU A 52 -1.13 5.46 -6.00
CA GLU A 52 -1.01 6.60 -5.09
C GLU A 52 -2.21 7.56 -5.22
N ALA A 53 -2.63 7.87 -6.44
CA ALA A 53 -3.80 8.71 -6.67
C ALA A 53 -5.10 8.09 -6.14
N LEU A 54 -5.27 6.78 -6.31
CA LEU A 54 -6.42 6.05 -5.77
C LEU A 54 -6.36 5.94 -4.24
N MET A 55 -5.18 5.78 -3.64
CA MET A 55 -4.97 5.79 -2.20
C MET A 55 -5.41 7.13 -1.61
N LEU A 56 -4.95 8.25 -2.19
CA LEU A 56 -5.35 9.59 -1.74
C LEU A 56 -6.86 9.82 -1.90
N LYS A 57 -7.45 9.30 -2.98
CA LYS A 57 -8.90 9.36 -3.20
C LYS A 57 -9.67 8.58 -2.14
N LEU A 58 -9.15 7.44 -1.69
CA LEU A 58 -9.71 6.64 -0.60
C LEU A 58 -9.58 7.40 0.74
N MET A 59 -8.40 7.94 1.04
CA MET A 59 -8.11 8.71 2.26
C MET A 59 -8.95 9.98 2.39
N ALA A 60 -9.39 10.58 1.28
CA ALA A 60 -10.31 11.72 1.31
C ALA A 60 -11.66 11.43 2.01
N PHE A 61 -12.02 10.16 2.18
CA PHE A 61 -13.22 9.71 2.90
C PHE A 61 -12.93 9.29 4.35
N VAL A 62 -11.69 9.51 4.81
CA VAL A 62 -11.27 9.34 6.19
C VAL A 62 -11.05 10.71 6.82
N ALA A 63 -11.46 10.85 8.07
CA ALA A 63 -11.16 12.02 8.88
C ALA A 63 -10.54 11.65 10.22
N VAL A 64 -9.93 12.64 10.86
CA VAL A 64 -9.48 12.55 12.25
C VAL A 64 -10.27 13.52 13.12
N PRO A 65 -10.62 13.14 14.36
CA PRO A 65 -11.19 14.08 15.31
C PRO A 65 -10.14 15.12 15.71
N THR A 66 -10.57 16.38 15.81
CA THR A 66 -9.76 17.54 16.18
C THR A 66 -10.56 18.42 17.14
N GLU A 67 -9.91 19.34 17.84
CA GLU A 67 -10.59 20.26 18.75
C GLU A 67 -11.64 21.14 18.05
N ALA A 68 -11.45 21.42 16.75
CA ALA A 68 -12.36 22.20 15.93
C ALA A 68 -13.44 21.36 15.21
N GLY A 69 -13.52 20.05 15.48
CA GLY A 69 -14.45 19.12 14.82
C GLY A 69 -13.72 17.97 14.14
N GLN A 70 -13.96 17.75 12.84
CA GLN A 70 -13.35 16.66 12.08
C GLN A 70 -12.55 17.18 10.88
N LEU A 71 -11.36 16.61 10.67
CA LEU A 71 -10.46 16.97 9.58
C LEU A 71 -10.31 15.80 8.60
N GLN A 72 -10.80 15.97 7.36
CA GLN A 72 -10.67 14.97 6.31
C GLN A 72 -9.23 14.93 5.76
N LEU A 73 -8.71 13.73 5.52
CA LEU A 73 -7.34 13.49 5.04
C LEU A 73 -7.27 13.58 3.50
N THR A 74 -7.54 14.76 2.97
CA THR A 74 -7.70 14.96 1.51
C THR A 74 -6.38 15.16 0.76
N THR A 75 -5.27 15.43 1.47
CA THR A 75 -3.96 15.67 0.86
C THR A 75 -2.91 14.72 1.42
N LYS A 76 -1.83 14.54 0.66
CA LYS A 76 -0.69 13.70 1.07
C LYS A 76 -0.05 14.19 2.36
N GLU A 77 0.03 15.50 2.55
CA GLU A 77 0.59 16.12 3.75
C GLU A 77 -0.29 15.81 4.97
N LEU A 78 -1.62 15.86 4.82
CA LEU A 78 -2.55 15.49 5.89
C LEU A 78 -2.45 14.00 6.23
N VAL A 79 -2.36 13.13 5.23
CA VAL A 79 -2.14 11.70 5.44
C VAL A 79 -0.83 11.47 6.18
N ASN A 80 0.28 12.04 5.73
CA ASN A 80 1.59 11.87 6.37
C ASN A 80 1.64 12.42 7.80
N ASN A 81 0.93 13.51 8.08
CA ASN A 81 0.90 14.12 9.42
C ASN A 81 0.04 13.32 10.40
N HIS A 82 -1.00 12.64 9.92
CA HIS A 82 -1.97 11.97 10.78
C HIS A 82 -1.88 10.45 10.76
N VAL A 83 -1.21 9.85 9.78
CA VAL A 83 -0.98 8.41 9.67
C VAL A 83 0.53 8.16 9.85
N PRO A 84 0.95 7.59 10.98
CA PRO A 84 2.36 7.59 11.39
C PRO A 84 3.26 6.70 10.53
N ASP A 85 2.71 5.62 9.96
CA ASP A 85 3.49 4.63 9.25
C ASP A 85 2.66 3.89 8.19
N PHE A 86 3.38 3.17 7.32
CA PHE A 86 2.78 2.40 6.23
C PHE A 86 1.86 1.27 6.71
N GLU A 87 2.17 0.59 7.82
CA GLU A 87 1.32 -0.48 8.35
C GLU A 87 -0.01 0.10 8.86
N THR A 88 0.03 1.24 9.52
CA THR A 88 -1.17 1.97 9.95
C THR A 88 -2.00 2.43 8.75
N LEU A 89 -1.34 2.94 7.69
CA LEU A 89 -2.02 3.30 6.43
C LEU A 89 -2.74 2.09 5.82
N LEU A 90 -2.06 0.95 5.73
CA LEU A 90 -2.64 -0.28 5.17
C LEU A 90 -3.83 -0.79 6.00
N LYS A 91 -3.75 -0.73 7.33
CA LYS A 91 -4.88 -1.08 8.23
C LYS A 91 -6.08 -0.17 8.01
N LEU A 92 -5.85 1.12 7.79
CA LEU A 92 -6.89 2.12 7.57
C LEU A 92 -7.56 1.94 6.20
N GLU A 93 -6.78 1.69 5.15
CA GLU A 93 -7.28 1.33 3.82
C GLU A 93 -8.16 0.07 3.88
N TRP A 94 -7.72 -0.93 4.65
CA TRP A 94 -8.51 -2.14 4.86
C TRP A 94 -9.83 -1.86 5.57
N ALA A 95 -9.79 -1.11 6.66
CA ALA A 95 -10.99 -0.74 7.42
C ALA A 95 -11.99 0.02 6.53
N MET A 96 -11.51 0.89 5.65
CA MET A 96 -12.35 1.57 4.65
C MET A 96 -12.99 0.59 3.67
N MET A 97 -12.24 -0.38 3.15
CA MET A 97 -12.77 -1.39 2.23
C MET A 97 -13.78 -2.30 2.90
N GLU A 98 -13.51 -2.76 4.12
CA GLU A 98 -14.42 -3.60 4.90
C GLU A 98 -15.73 -2.87 5.21
N TYR A 99 -15.65 -1.60 5.59
CA TYR A 99 -16.83 -0.78 5.88
C TYR A 99 -17.67 -0.50 4.64
N ASN A 100 -17.02 -0.21 3.51
CA ASN A 100 -17.69 0.19 2.27
C ASN A 100 -18.19 -0.98 1.42
N CYS A 101 -17.63 -2.17 1.59
CA CYS A 101 -17.92 -3.31 0.72
C CYS A 101 -18.19 -4.57 1.54
N SER A 102 -19.46 -4.96 1.60
CA SER A 102 -19.92 -6.22 2.17
C SER A 102 -19.28 -7.45 1.51
N PHE A 103 -18.79 -7.31 0.27
CA PHE A 103 -18.03 -8.35 -0.44
C PHE A 103 -16.71 -8.70 0.26
N PHE A 104 -16.00 -7.73 0.86
CA PHE A 104 -14.75 -8.02 1.58
C PHE A 104 -15.01 -8.63 2.96
N ARG A 105 -16.15 -8.35 3.58
CA ARG A 105 -16.55 -8.95 4.86
C ARG A 105 -16.88 -10.45 4.75
N ASN A 106 -17.24 -10.95 3.57
CA ASN A 106 -17.71 -12.32 3.35
C ASN A 106 -16.64 -13.33 2.86
N GLY A 107 -15.33 -13.04 3.03
CA GLY A 107 -14.25 -14.03 2.90
C GLY A 107 -13.42 -14.00 1.60
N ALA A 108 -13.86 -13.32 0.53
CA ALA A 108 -13.04 -13.12 -0.68
C ALA A 108 -11.78 -12.27 -0.42
N ALA A 109 -11.84 -11.44 0.62
CA ALA A 109 -10.80 -10.52 1.06
C ALA A 109 -9.57 -11.21 1.66
N LEU A 110 -9.77 -12.28 2.42
CA LEU A 110 -8.70 -13.09 3.02
C LEU A 110 -7.84 -13.78 1.95
N GLY A 111 -8.48 -14.27 0.88
CA GLY A 111 -7.79 -14.83 -0.30
C GLY A 111 -6.99 -13.77 -1.08
N PHE A 112 -7.53 -12.56 -1.18
CA PHE A 112 -6.82 -11.44 -1.81
C PHE A 112 -5.61 -10.98 -0.97
N LEU A 113 -5.75 -10.83 0.36
CA LEU A 113 -4.65 -10.43 1.25
C LEU A 113 -3.53 -11.46 1.33
N THR A 114 -3.87 -12.74 1.41
CA THR A 114 -2.88 -13.83 1.37
C THR A 114 -2.13 -13.82 0.03
N GLY A 115 -2.85 -13.58 -1.08
CA GLY A 115 -2.26 -13.39 -2.39
C GLY A 115 -1.36 -12.15 -2.51
N LEU A 116 -1.77 -11.00 -1.96
CA LEU A 116 -1.01 -9.75 -2.02
C LEU A 116 0.23 -9.81 -1.13
N THR A 117 0.09 -10.32 0.10
CA THR A 117 1.20 -10.56 1.03
C THR A 117 2.20 -11.55 0.44
N GLY A 118 1.72 -12.62 -0.19
CA GLY A 118 2.57 -13.58 -0.91
C GLY A 118 3.37 -12.91 -2.03
N LYS A 119 2.71 -12.10 -2.87
CA LYS A 119 3.37 -11.36 -3.96
C LYS A 119 4.35 -10.31 -3.46
N LEU A 120 4.02 -9.58 -2.40
CA LEU A 120 4.92 -8.59 -1.80
C LEU A 120 6.17 -9.25 -1.22
N LYS A 121 6.00 -10.34 -0.45
CA LYS A 121 7.13 -11.14 0.06
C LYS A 121 7.99 -11.68 -1.07
N GLN A 122 7.37 -12.25 -2.10
CA GLN A 122 8.11 -12.77 -3.26
C GLN A 122 8.88 -11.68 -3.99
N SER A 123 8.29 -10.51 -4.22
CA SER A 123 8.94 -9.39 -4.91
C SER A 123 10.11 -8.82 -4.10
N ILE A 124 9.97 -8.71 -2.77
CA ILE A 124 11.08 -8.33 -1.88
C ILE A 124 12.20 -9.36 -1.96
N THR A 125 11.89 -10.65 -1.84
CA THR A 125 12.88 -11.73 -1.92
C THR A 125 13.60 -11.77 -3.27
N GLN A 126 12.87 -11.62 -4.38
CA GLN A 126 13.45 -11.55 -5.72
C GLN A 126 14.38 -10.35 -5.86
N THR A 127 13.94 -9.17 -5.44
CA THR A 127 14.74 -7.94 -5.52
C THR A 127 16.01 -8.07 -4.67
N LEU A 128 15.89 -8.60 -3.45
CA LEU A 128 17.04 -8.86 -2.58
C LEU A 128 17.98 -9.89 -3.19
N THR A 129 17.47 -10.96 -3.79
CA THR A 129 18.28 -12.03 -4.41
C THR A 129 19.00 -11.53 -5.67
N ASP A 130 18.31 -10.79 -6.53
CA ASP A 130 18.88 -10.18 -7.73
C ASP A 130 19.95 -9.15 -7.37
N LEU A 131 19.72 -8.33 -6.34
CA LEU A 131 20.72 -7.41 -5.83
C LEU A 131 21.91 -8.15 -5.21
N LEU A 132 21.70 -9.25 -4.48
CA LEU A 132 22.76 -10.09 -3.93
C LEU A 132 23.60 -10.73 -5.04
N GLN A 133 22.95 -11.24 -6.08
CA GLN A 133 23.62 -11.87 -7.23
C GLN A 133 24.38 -10.83 -8.05
N ARG A 134 23.83 -9.62 -8.18
CA ARG A 134 24.48 -8.48 -8.84
C ARG A 134 25.64 -7.91 -8.01
N SER A 135 25.56 -7.93 -6.68
CA SER A 135 26.65 -7.48 -5.80
C SER A 135 27.73 -8.55 -5.62
N SER A 136 27.40 -9.83 -5.76
CA SER A 136 28.34 -10.95 -5.67
C SER A 136 29.09 -11.19 -6.99
N GLY A 137 28.52 -10.76 -8.12
CA GLY A 137 29.09 -10.96 -9.45
C GLY A 137 29.91 -9.78 -9.99
N LYS A 138 30.94 -9.30 -9.28
CA LYS A 138 32.07 -8.59 -9.93
C LYS A 138 33.27 -8.39 -9.01
N ASP A 139 34.15 -9.39 -8.94
CA ASP A 139 35.59 -9.16 -8.77
C ASP A 139 36.38 -10.34 -9.35
N ALA A 140 36.74 -10.22 -10.63
CA ALA A 140 37.99 -10.75 -11.20
C ALA A 140 38.11 -10.32 -12.68
N PRO A 141 39.01 -9.39 -13.02
CA PRO A 141 39.73 -9.44 -14.29
C PRO A 141 41.09 -10.11 -14.04
N ALA A 142 41.39 -11.20 -14.74
CA ALA A 142 42.74 -11.75 -14.78
C ALA A 142 43.15 -12.07 -16.23
N SER A 143 43.98 -11.16 -16.75
CA SER A 143 44.97 -11.24 -17.83
C SER A 143 44.68 -12.01 -19.12
N ALA A 144 44.64 -11.24 -20.21
CA ALA A 144 45.13 -11.71 -21.50
C ALA A 144 46.62 -12.08 -21.38
N ASN A 145 46.99 -13.29 -21.78
CA ASN A 145 48.35 -13.56 -22.21
C ASN A 145 48.35 -14.26 -23.57
N SER A 146 49.15 -13.67 -24.45
CA SER A 146 49.45 -14.05 -25.82
C SER A 146 50.24 -15.36 -25.84
N GLU A 147 49.85 -16.31 -26.68
CA GLU A 147 50.84 -17.22 -27.27
C GLU A 147 50.38 -17.66 -28.66
N LYS A 148 51.09 -17.13 -29.66
CA LYS A 148 50.97 -17.49 -31.06
C LYS A 148 52.31 -18.10 -31.46
N THR A 149 52.43 -19.43 -31.43
CA THR A 149 53.57 -20.10 -32.04
C THR A 149 53.16 -21.47 -32.59
N THR A 150 53.20 -21.59 -33.91
CA THR A 150 53.29 -22.84 -34.67
C THR A 150 54.55 -22.71 -35.54
N PRO A 151 55.32 -23.78 -35.73
CA PRO A 151 55.21 -24.49 -37.01
C PRO A 151 55.03 -26.01 -36.85
#